data_AF-A0A1F9ZWP9-F1
#
_entry.id   AF-A0A1F9ZWP9-F1
#
_cell.length_a   1.000
_cell.length_b   1.000
_cell.length_c   1.000
_cell.angle_alpha   90.00
_cell.angle_beta   90.00
_cell.angle_gamma   90.00
#
_symmetry.space_group_name_H-M   'P 1'
#
loop_
_entity.id
_entity.type
_entity.pdbx_description
1 polymer ?
#
loop_
_entity_poly.entity_id
_entity_poly.type
_entity_poly.pdbx_seq_one_letter_code
_entity_poly.pdbx_strand_id
1 'polypeptide(L)'
;MKEVEKVFIGGLKEELMEDKVIDESQLAPGFAEEIKKYGGKDVMTCLQCGNCTGVCPISLKIDYKTRNIIKCCQFGLKKYILSTRWVCATCYRCYEHCPADLNPAEIMIALRHIAVREGIIPPFVKTAATNLVKYGQSVRPDEEIDKIRRELGLKPVHTHDPSFKSVIREIQVLVHASKYDKLIGIQEEVKV
;
A
#
# COMPACT_ATOMS: atom_id res chain seq x y z
N MET A 1 -16.39 8.38 -5.84
CA MET A 1 -15.40 7.81 -6.79
C MET A 1 -14.39 8.84 -7.28
N LYS A 2 -14.80 10.06 -7.71
CA LYS A 2 -13.90 11.09 -8.26
C LYS A 2 -12.71 11.49 -7.36
N GLU A 3 -12.90 11.58 -6.05
CA GLU A 3 -11.86 12.04 -5.11
C GLU A 3 -10.79 10.97 -4.82
N VAL A 4 -11.21 9.72 -4.59
CA VAL A 4 -10.28 8.59 -4.38
C VAL A 4 -9.45 8.34 -5.64
N GLU A 5 -10.06 8.41 -6.82
CA GLU A 5 -9.32 8.29 -8.08
C GLU A 5 -8.35 9.46 -8.27
N LYS A 6 -8.76 10.70 -7.97
CA LYS A 6 -7.86 11.86 -8.04
C LYS A 6 -6.66 11.73 -7.08
N VAL A 7 -6.91 11.38 -5.82
CA VAL A 7 -5.86 11.28 -4.79
C VAL A 7 -4.92 10.10 -5.05
N PHE A 8 -5.45 8.92 -5.36
CA PHE A 8 -4.65 7.70 -5.42
C PHE A 8 -4.19 7.31 -6.83
N ILE A 9 -4.83 7.85 -7.88
CA ILE A 9 -4.56 7.52 -9.30
C ILE A 9 -4.10 8.75 -10.10
N GLY A 10 -4.52 9.97 -9.71
CA GLY A 10 -4.31 11.23 -10.45
C GLY A 10 -2.85 11.68 -10.65
N GLY A 11 -1.91 11.03 -9.97
CA GLY A 11 -0.51 11.07 -10.36
C GLY A 11 0.29 12.23 -9.79
N LEU A 12 1.59 11.97 -9.67
CA LEU A 12 2.69 12.84 -9.25
C LEU A 12 2.65 14.25 -9.86
N LYS A 13 2.01 14.39 -11.04
CA LYS A 13 2.16 15.51 -11.96
C LYS A 13 1.24 16.68 -11.65
N GLU A 14 0.03 16.48 -11.13
CA GLU A 14 -0.87 17.62 -10.84
C GLU A 14 -0.23 18.53 -9.77
N GLU A 15 0.21 17.95 -8.65
CA GLU A 15 0.84 18.69 -7.57
C GLU A 15 2.22 19.28 -7.95
N LEU A 16 3.06 18.54 -8.71
CA LEU A 16 4.36 19.04 -9.18
C LEU A 16 4.22 20.16 -10.24
N MET A 17 3.15 20.18 -11.03
CA MET A 17 2.93 21.22 -12.05
C MET A 17 2.29 22.48 -11.44
N GLU A 18 1.52 22.32 -10.35
CA GLU A 18 1.02 23.44 -9.56
C GLU A 18 2.16 24.14 -8.80
N ASP A 19 3.03 23.36 -8.15
CA ASP A 19 4.23 23.85 -7.47
C ASP A 19 5.33 24.17 -8.52
N LYS A 20 5.23 25.34 -9.16
CA LYS A 20 6.17 25.79 -10.22
C LYS A 20 7.63 25.92 -9.77
N VAL A 21 7.88 25.95 -8.46
CA VAL A 21 9.21 26.06 -7.84
C VAL A 21 9.28 25.04 -6.70
N ILE A 22 10.38 24.30 -6.64
CA ILE A 22 10.72 23.42 -5.52
C ILE A 22 11.74 24.17 -4.65
N ASP A 23 11.41 24.38 -3.37
CA ASP A 23 12.29 25.00 -2.38
C ASP A 23 12.73 24.02 -1.28
N GLU A 24 13.67 24.44 -0.44
CA GLU A 24 14.29 23.61 0.60
C GLU A 24 13.28 23.12 1.65
N SER A 25 12.18 23.84 1.90
CA SER A 25 11.16 23.45 2.88
C SER A 25 10.35 22.22 2.45
N GLN A 26 10.34 21.92 1.16
CA GLN A 26 9.65 20.76 0.59
C GLN A 26 10.53 19.50 0.58
N LEU A 27 11.83 19.65 0.84
CA LEU A 27 12.76 18.54 0.94
C LEU A 27 12.65 17.92 2.33
N ALA A 28 12.62 16.59 2.40
CA ALA A 28 12.75 15.85 3.64
C ALA A 28 14.15 15.19 3.70
N PRO A 29 15.14 15.85 4.33
CA PRO A 29 16.45 15.25 4.56
C PRO A 29 16.32 13.90 5.27
N GLY A 30 17.06 12.90 4.80
CA GLY A 30 17.02 11.55 5.38
C GLY A 30 15.85 10.67 4.91
N PHE A 31 15.02 11.11 3.97
CA PHE A 31 13.94 10.27 3.44
C PHE A 31 14.45 8.97 2.80
N ALA A 32 15.58 9.01 2.09
CA ALA A 32 16.24 7.81 1.56
C ALA A 32 16.59 6.79 2.67
N GLU A 33 17.04 7.27 3.83
CA GLU A 33 17.31 6.43 5.00
C GLU A 33 16.03 5.90 5.64
N GLU A 34 14.96 6.68 5.65
CA GLU A 34 13.66 6.24 6.14
C GLU A 34 13.10 5.11 5.27
N ILE A 35 13.19 5.21 3.94
CA ILE A 35 12.78 4.15 3.02
C ILE A 35 13.52 2.84 3.31
N LYS A 36 14.83 2.92 3.60
CA LYS A 36 15.65 1.77 3.97
C LYS A 36 15.15 1.05 5.22
N LYS A 37 14.66 1.79 6.21
CA LYS A 37 14.08 1.20 7.45
C LYS A 37 12.85 0.34 7.20
N TYR A 38 12.14 0.54 6.09
CA TYR A 38 10.96 -0.24 5.70
C TYR A 38 11.24 -1.28 4.61
N GLY A 39 12.50 -1.64 4.39
CA GLY A 39 12.90 -2.72 3.48
C GLY A 39 13.21 -2.29 2.05
N GLY A 40 13.08 -1.00 1.71
CA GLY A 40 13.52 -0.50 0.41
C GLY A 40 15.05 -0.50 0.30
N LYS A 41 15.62 -0.91 -0.83
CA LYS A 41 17.06 -0.74 -1.07
C LYS A 41 17.40 0.76 -1.16
N ASP A 42 18.69 1.07 -1.01
CA ASP A 42 19.17 2.45 -1.09
C ASP A 42 18.82 3.11 -2.43
N VAL A 43 17.82 3.99 -2.43
CA VAL A 43 17.35 4.76 -3.59
C VAL A 43 18.44 5.61 -4.22
N MET A 44 19.52 5.93 -3.49
CA MET A 44 20.66 6.68 -4.01
C MET A 44 21.44 5.90 -5.08
N THR A 45 21.31 4.56 -5.12
CA THR A 45 21.93 3.72 -6.17
C THR A 45 21.21 3.81 -7.52
N CYS A 46 20.02 4.42 -7.58
CA CYS A 46 19.26 4.51 -8.83
C CYS A 46 19.96 5.35 -9.90
N LEU A 47 20.24 4.72 -11.05
CA LEU A 47 20.82 5.36 -12.23
C LEU A 47 19.83 6.16 -13.08
N GLN A 48 18.54 6.16 -12.72
CA GLN A 48 17.48 6.84 -13.48
C GLN A 48 17.33 6.38 -14.95
N CYS A 49 17.70 5.14 -15.29
CA CYS A 49 17.61 4.61 -16.66
C CYS A 49 16.18 4.50 -17.23
N GLY A 50 15.17 4.34 -16.37
CA GLY A 50 13.76 4.31 -16.78
C GLY A 50 13.18 2.95 -17.16
N ASN A 51 13.96 1.86 -17.13
CA ASN A 51 13.46 0.50 -17.41
C ASN A 51 12.21 0.17 -16.59
N CYS A 52 12.22 0.51 -15.30
CA CYS A 52 11.10 0.29 -14.38
C CYS A 52 9.79 0.96 -14.83
N THR A 53 9.87 2.11 -15.50
CA THR A 53 8.71 2.79 -16.09
C THR A 53 8.29 2.10 -17.38
N GLY A 54 9.25 1.71 -18.23
CA GLY A 54 8.98 1.06 -19.52
C GLY A 54 8.30 -0.30 -19.41
N VAL A 55 8.64 -1.09 -18.37
CA VAL A 55 8.07 -2.43 -18.15
C VAL A 55 6.82 -2.44 -17.27
N CYS A 56 6.46 -1.29 -16.67
CA CYS A 56 5.34 -1.22 -15.75
C CYS A 56 4.02 -1.13 -16.51
N PRO A 57 3.09 -2.10 -16.34
CA PRO A 57 1.80 -2.06 -17.04
C PRO A 57 0.95 -0.84 -16.66
N ILE A 58 1.12 -0.33 -15.44
CA ILE A 58 0.40 0.85 -14.93
C ILE A 58 0.99 2.12 -15.55
N SER A 59 2.32 2.26 -15.58
CA SER A 59 2.99 3.42 -16.18
C SER A 59 2.67 3.63 -17.65
N LEU A 60 2.28 2.58 -18.36
CA LEU A 60 1.89 2.65 -19.78
C LEU A 60 0.45 3.15 -20.00
N LYS A 61 -0.37 3.18 -18.94
CA LYS A 61 -1.81 3.53 -19.04
C LYS A 61 -2.15 4.84 -18.36
N ILE A 62 -1.46 5.17 -17.28
CA ILE A 62 -1.70 6.39 -16.51
C ILE A 62 -0.40 7.15 -16.26
N ASP A 63 -0.51 8.35 -15.71
CA ASP A 63 0.65 9.18 -15.38
C ASP A 63 1.27 8.80 -14.02
N TYR A 64 1.69 7.54 -13.95
CA TYR A 64 2.40 6.94 -12.83
C TYR A 64 3.76 6.50 -13.35
N LYS A 65 4.83 7.24 -13.05
CA LYS A 65 6.17 6.91 -13.57
C LYS A 65 7.07 6.46 -12.42
N THR A 66 7.32 5.15 -12.33
CA THR A 66 8.18 4.55 -11.29
C THR A 66 9.51 5.26 -11.18
N ARG A 67 10.17 5.57 -12.31
CA ARG A 67 11.44 6.32 -12.34
C ARG A 67 11.34 7.68 -11.62
N ASN A 68 10.28 8.44 -11.88
CA ASN A 68 10.09 9.77 -11.27
C ASN A 68 9.84 9.64 -9.77
N ILE A 69 9.06 8.65 -9.34
CA ILE A 69 8.85 8.37 -7.91
C ILE A 69 10.18 8.10 -7.22
N ILE A 70 11.03 7.24 -7.80
CA ILE A 70 12.37 6.99 -7.24
C ILE A 70 13.21 8.27 -7.21
N LYS A 71 13.10 9.15 -8.21
CA LYS A 71 13.81 10.44 -8.21
C LYS A 71 13.35 11.34 -7.07
N CYS A 72 12.05 11.42 -6.84
CA CYS A 72 11.50 12.15 -5.69
C CYS A 72 11.96 11.56 -4.36
N CYS A 73 12.10 10.23 -4.26
CA CYS A 73 12.70 9.58 -3.08
C CYS A 73 14.13 10.07 -2.83
N GLN A 74 14.96 10.18 -3.87
CA GLN A 74 16.33 10.69 -3.76
C GLN A 74 16.38 12.14 -3.27
N PHE A 75 15.42 12.97 -3.70
CA PHE A 75 15.35 14.37 -3.31
C PHE A 75 14.58 14.63 -2.01
N GLY A 76 13.96 13.63 -1.39
CA GLY A 76 13.14 13.85 -0.20
C GLY A 76 11.78 14.48 -0.48
N LEU A 77 11.29 14.46 -1.72
CA LEU A 77 10.05 15.11 -2.13
C LEU A 77 8.82 14.23 -1.83
N LYS A 78 8.57 13.98 -0.54
CA LYS A 78 7.52 13.03 -0.08
C LYS A 78 6.13 13.43 -0.56
N LYS A 79 5.77 14.71 -0.40
CA LYS A 79 4.43 15.28 -0.68
C LYS A 79 3.80 14.70 -1.95
N TYR A 80 4.55 14.72 -3.05
CA TYR A 80 4.06 14.34 -4.38
C TYR A 80 3.90 12.84 -4.64
N ILE A 81 4.58 12.00 -3.87
CA ILE A 81 4.72 10.58 -4.20
C ILE A 81 3.96 9.68 -3.29
N LEU A 82 3.58 10.21 -2.13
CA LEU A 82 2.89 9.42 -1.15
C LEU A 82 1.55 8.98 -1.76
N SER A 83 0.57 9.83 -1.97
CA SER A 83 -0.78 9.42 -2.39
C SER A 83 -0.85 8.37 -3.54
N THR A 84 0.04 8.44 -4.53
CA THR A 84 -0.02 7.65 -5.78
C THR A 84 0.54 6.22 -5.73
N ARG A 85 1.36 5.84 -4.75
CA ARG A 85 2.01 4.49 -4.67
C ARG A 85 1.07 3.28 -4.61
N TRP A 86 -0.21 3.50 -4.32
CA TRP A 86 -1.21 2.44 -4.12
C TRP A 86 -1.66 1.77 -5.42
N VAL A 87 -1.38 2.37 -6.58
CA VAL A 87 -1.64 1.76 -7.90
C VAL A 87 -0.61 0.70 -8.29
N CYS A 88 0.55 0.64 -7.63
CA CYS A 88 1.55 -0.38 -7.91
C CYS A 88 0.98 -1.77 -7.59
N ALA A 89 0.93 -2.66 -8.59
CA ALA A 89 0.43 -4.02 -8.40
C ALA A 89 1.45 -4.96 -7.70
N THR A 90 2.62 -4.45 -7.29
CA THR A 90 3.72 -5.25 -6.71
C THR A 90 4.04 -6.50 -7.53
N CYS A 91 4.09 -6.35 -8.87
CA CYS A 91 4.31 -7.46 -9.80
C CYS A 91 5.79 -7.75 -10.09
N TYR A 92 6.71 -7.01 -9.45
CA TYR A 92 8.17 -7.17 -9.52
C TYR A 92 8.84 -7.05 -10.90
N ARG A 93 8.12 -6.79 -12.00
CA ARG A 93 8.74 -6.54 -13.31
C ARG A 93 9.83 -5.47 -13.28
N CYS A 94 9.63 -4.41 -12.50
CA CYS A 94 10.63 -3.35 -12.37
C CYS A 94 11.93 -3.81 -11.69
N TYR A 95 11.87 -4.85 -10.86
CA TYR A 95 13.04 -5.46 -10.21
C TYR A 95 13.84 -6.29 -11.22
N GLU A 96 13.17 -7.20 -11.92
CA GLU A 96 13.78 -8.09 -12.93
C GLU A 96 14.55 -7.33 -14.04
N HIS A 97 14.12 -6.11 -14.34
CA HIS A 97 14.73 -5.28 -15.39
C HIS A 97 15.63 -4.15 -14.85
N CYS A 98 15.92 -4.13 -13.55
CA CYS A 98 16.73 -3.06 -12.95
C CYS A 98 18.23 -3.36 -13.11
N PRO A 99 18.99 -2.55 -13.87
CA PRO A 99 20.43 -2.74 -14.02
C PRO A 99 21.24 -2.36 -12.75
N ALA A 100 20.59 -1.70 -11.79
CA ALA A 100 21.18 -1.26 -10.52
C ALA A 100 20.71 -2.11 -9.32
N ASP A 101 19.94 -3.19 -9.56
CA ASP A 101 19.43 -4.09 -8.52
C ASP A 101 18.67 -3.35 -7.40
N LEU A 102 17.92 -2.29 -7.72
CA LEU A 102 17.30 -1.40 -6.73
C LEU A 102 16.01 -1.95 -6.07
N ASN A 103 15.39 -2.96 -6.67
CA ASN A 103 14.04 -3.45 -6.36
C ASN A 103 13.00 -2.32 -6.12
N PRO A 104 12.51 -1.66 -7.20
CA PRO A 104 11.51 -0.61 -7.07
C PRO A 104 10.17 -1.07 -6.47
N ALA A 105 9.83 -2.35 -6.51
CA ALA A 105 8.59 -2.86 -5.93
C ALA A 105 8.61 -2.76 -4.39
N GLU A 106 9.73 -3.14 -3.76
CA GLU A 106 9.93 -3.00 -2.32
C GLU A 106 9.96 -1.53 -1.88
N ILE A 107 10.52 -0.65 -2.71
CA ILE A 107 10.45 0.80 -2.44
C ILE A 107 8.99 1.28 -2.43
N MET A 108 8.12 0.80 -3.32
CA MET A 108 6.70 1.14 -3.26
C MET A 108 6.02 0.63 -2.00
N ILE A 109 6.40 -0.55 -1.48
CA ILE A 109 5.91 -1.10 -0.22
C ILE A 109 6.39 -0.24 0.96
N ALA A 110 7.67 0.14 0.99
CA ALA A 110 8.23 1.06 1.99
C ALA A 110 7.48 2.41 2.01
N LEU A 111 7.19 2.98 0.83
CA LEU A 111 6.40 4.20 0.71
C LEU A 111 4.97 4.03 1.25
N ARG A 112 4.37 2.84 1.16
CA ARG A 112 3.05 2.53 1.77
C ARG A 112 3.12 2.49 3.29
N HIS A 113 4.20 1.96 3.87
CA HIS A 113 4.39 2.03 5.32
C HIS A 113 4.46 3.48 5.80
N ILE A 114 5.23 4.32 5.10
CA ILE A 114 5.34 5.75 5.40
C ILE A 114 3.98 6.44 5.21
N ALA A 115 3.22 6.08 4.17
CA ALA A 115 1.83 6.52 3.96
C ALA A 115 0.97 6.40 5.19
N VAL A 116 0.95 5.18 5.71
CA VAL A 116 0.02 4.74 6.74
C VAL A 116 0.36 5.47 8.03
N ARG A 117 1.65 5.65 8.31
CA ARG A 117 2.13 6.45 9.45
C ARG A 117 1.79 7.93 9.35
N GLU A 118 1.72 8.47 8.14
CA GLU A 118 1.27 9.84 7.88
C GLU A 118 -0.26 9.96 7.73
N GLY A 119 -1.01 8.88 8.01
CA GLY A 119 -2.47 8.87 7.95
C GLY A 119 -3.06 8.78 6.53
N ILE A 120 -2.22 8.63 5.50
CA ILE A 120 -2.63 8.52 4.10
C ILE A 120 -2.99 7.06 3.78
N ILE A 121 -4.18 6.65 4.23
CA ILE A 121 -4.65 5.27 4.18
C ILE A 121 -5.86 5.17 3.24
N PRO A 122 -5.79 4.41 2.14
CA PRO A 122 -6.94 4.18 1.29
C PRO A 122 -8.09 3.47 2.04
N PRO A 123 -9.36 3.79 1.74
CA PRO A 123 -10.50 3.14 2.39
C PRO A 123 -10.50 1.61 2.29
N PHE A 124 -10.08 1.06 1.13
CA PHE A 124 -10.06 -0.39 0.93
C PHE A 124 -9.10 -1.12 1.88
N VAL A 125 -8.01 -0.47 2.32
CA VAL A 125 -7.07 -1.05 3.30
C VAL A 125 -7.74 -1.16 4.66
N LYS A 126 -8.46 -0.11 5.08
CA LYS A 126 -9.23 -0.14 6.34
C LYS A 126 -10.31 -1.21 6.28
N THR A 127 -11.07 -1.29 5.20
CA THR A 127 -12.11 -2.32 5.02
C THR A 127 -11.54 -3.73 5.11
N ALA A 128 -10.44 -4.03 4.41
CA ALA A 128 -9.81 -5.34 4.46
C ALA A 128 -9.31 -5.69 5.87
N ALA A 129 -8.68 -4.73 6.55
CA ALA A 129 -8.24 -4.91 7.92
C ALA A 129 -9.42 -5.13 8.87
N THR A 130 -10.46 -4.30 8.83
CA THR A 130 -11.68 -4.48 9.64
C THR A 130 -12.30 -5.86 9.42
N ASN A 131 -12.36 -6.34 8.18
CA ASN A 131 -12.87 -7.68 7.89
C ASN A 131 -11.99 -8.77 8.52
N LEU A 132 -10.67 -8.62 8.47
CA LEU A 132 -9.74 -9.53 9.13
C LEU A 132 -10.00 -9.59 10.64
N VAL A 133 -10.19 -8.45 11.29
CA VAL A 133 -10.42 -8.40 12.75
C VAL A 133 -11.80 -8.94 13.14
N LYS A 134 -12.82 -8.75 12.30
CA LYS A 134 -14.20 -9.19 12.58
C LYS A 134 -14.46 -10.66 12.22
N TYR A 135 -13.88 -11.12 11.13
CA TYR A 135 -14.24 -12.39 10.49
C TYR A 135 -13.05 -13.35 10.32
N GLY A 136 -11.83 -12.92 10.64
CA GLY A 136 -10.61 -13.71 10.42
C GLY A 136 -10.15 -13.77 8.96
N GLN A 137 -10.80 -13.02 8.06
CA GLN A 137 -10.53 -13.02 6.62
C GLN A 137 -10.78 -11.64 6.00
N SER A 138 -10.00 -11.29 4.96
CA SER A 138 -10.07 -9.96 4.32
C SER A 138 -11.36 -9.72 3.53
N VAL A 139 -11.97 -10.78 3.01
CA VAL A 139 -13.26 -10.72 2.30
C VAL A 139 -14.35 -11.10 3.28
N ARG A 140 -15.36 -10.24 3.42
CA ARG A 140 -16.49 -10.52 4.30
C ARG A 140 -17.17 -11.82 3.84
N PRO A 141 -17.44 -12.76 4.75
CA PRO A 141 -18.26 -13.90 4.40
C PRO A 141 -19.71 -13.50 4.12
N ASP A 142 -20.36 -14.27 3.25
CA ASP A 142 -21.69 -13.98 2.75
C ASP A 142 -22.51 -15.26 2.54
N GLU A 143 -23.80 -15.20 2.87
CA GLU A 143 -24.72 -16.34 2.77
C GLU A 143 -24.94 -16.79 1.32
N GLU A 144 -24.82 -15.88 0.35
CA GLU A 144 -24.90 -16.23 -1.07
C GLU A 144 -23.74 -17.13 -1.49
N ILE A 145 -22.54 -16.87 -0.96
CA ILE A 145 -21.38 -17.74 -1.18
C ILE A 145 -21.61 -19.12 -0.57
N ASP A 146 -22.21 -19.21 0.61
CA ASP A 146 -22.55 -20.50 1.21
C ASP A 146 -23.66 -21.25 0.45
N LYS A 147 -24.57 -20.54 -0.20
CA LYS A 147 -25.54 -21.14 -1.13
C LYS A 147 -24.83 -21.75 -2.35
N ILE A 148 -23.96 -20.99 -3.01
CA ILE A 148 -23.16 -21.49 -4.15
C ILE A 148 -22.32 -22.69 -3.73
N ARG A 149 -21.68 -22.63 -2.56
CA ARG A 149 -20.89 -23.75 -2.02
C ARG A 149 -21.74 -25.01 -1.83
N ARG A 150 -22.95 -24.90 -1.29
CA ARG A 150 -23.86 -26.04 -1.13
C ARG A 150 -24.32 -26.62 -2.47
N GLU A 151 -24.63 -25.78 -3.46
CA GLU A 151 -24.96 -26.22 -4.82
C GLU A 151 -23.79 -26.99 -5.46
N LEU A 152 -22.55 -26.63 -5.13
CA LEU A 152 -21.33 -27.34 -5.55
C LEU A 152 -20.94 -28.52 -4.63
N GLY A 153 -21.74 -28.87 -3.62
CA GLY A 153 -21.44 -29.94 -2.67
C GLY A 153 -20.31 -29.63 -1.67
N LEU A 154 -19.93 -28.36 -1.51
CA LEU A 154 -18.90 -27.88 -0.59
C LEU A 154 -19.51 -27.46 0.76
N LYS A 155 -18.72 -27.62 1.83
CA LYS A 155 -19.07 -27.14 3.18
C LYS A 155 -19.13 -25.60 3.21
N PRO A 156 -19.97 -24.97 4.04
CA PRO A 156 -20.01 -23.51 4.20
C PRO A 156 -18.68 -22.96 4.74
N VAL A 157 -18.48 -21.65 4.62
CA VAL A 157 -17.31 -20.97 5.20
C VAL A 157 -17.46 -20.97 6.74
N HIS A 158 -16.35 -21.20 7.47
CA HIS A 158 -16.32 -21.44 8.93
C HIS A 158 -16.58 -20.19 9.81
N THR A 159 -17.45 -19.31 9.38
CA THR A 159 -17.63 -17.94 9.92
C THR A 159 -18.30 -17.94 11.29
N HIS A 160 -19.09 -18.97 11.56
CA HIS A 160 -19.80 -19.20 12.81
C HIS A 160 -19.31 -20.46 13.54
N ASP A 161 -18.26 -21.09 13.03
CA ASP A 161 -17.66 -22.26 13.67
C ASP A 161 -17.09 -21.84 15.05
N PRO A 162 -17.58 -22.42 16.16
CA PRO A 162 -17.05 -22.10 17.49
C PRO A 162 -15.55 -22.29 17.61
N SER A 163 -14.96 -23.21 16.83
CA SER A 163 -13.52 -23.45 16.79
C SER A 163 -12.73 -22.26 16.21
N PHE A 164 -13.36 -21.41 15.40
CA PHE A 164 -12.73 -20.23 14.81
C PHE A 164 -12.76 -19.00 15.72
N LYS A 165 -13.59 -19.01 16.79
CA LYS A 165 -13.67 -17.89 17.73
C LYS A 165 -12.36 -17.63 18.47
N SER A 166 -11.61 -18.68 18.81
CA SER A 166 -10.29 -18.53 19.44
C SER A 166 -9.29 -17.88 18.47
N VAL A 167 -9.29 -18.30 17.20
CA VAL A 167 -8.41 -17.75 16.16
C VAL A 167 -8.70 -16.26 15.93
N ILE A 168 -9.98 -15.86 15.83
CA ILE A 168 -10.34 -14.44 15.69
C ILE A 168 -9.86 -13.64 16.91
N ARG A 169 -9.97 -14.19 18.11
CA ARG A 169 -9.47 -13.55 19.33
C ARG A 169 -7.94 -13.40 19.30
N GLU A 170 -7.21 -14.39 18.85
CA GLU A 170 -5.74 -14.31 18.68
C GLU A 170 -5.36 -13.22 17.67
N ILE A 171 -6.05 -13.15 16.53
CA ILE A 171 -5.87 -12.08 15.53
C ILE A 171 -6.10 -10.71 16.18
N GLN A 172 -7.19 -10.54 16.92
CA GLN A 172 -7.51 -9.29 17.64
C GLN A 172 -6.41 -8.89 18.62
N VAL A 173 -5.92 -9.85 19.41
CA VAL A 173 -4.81 -9.61 20.36
C VAL A 173 -3.54 -9.18 19.63
N LEU A 174 -3.16 -9.84 18.53
CA LEU A 174 -1.98 -9.48 17.76
C LEU A 174 -2.10 -8.09 17.11
N VAL A 175 -3.28 -7.77 16.56
CA VAL A 175 -3.56 -6.46 15.96
C VAL A 175 -3.47 -5.34 17.01
N HIS A 176 -4.00 -5.56 18.21
CA HIS A 176 -3.92 -4.59 19.31
C HIS A 176 -2.50 -4.47 19.89
N ALA A 177 -1.83 -5.60 20.15
CA ALA A 177 -0.48 -5.63 20.70
C ALA A 177 0.55 -4.96 19.77
N SER A 178 0.38 -5.10 18.46
CA SER A 178 1.19 -4.40 17.45
C SER A 178 0.81 -2.93 17.26
N LYS A 179 -0.26 -2.45 17.91
CA LYS A 179 -0.85 -1.11 17.75
C LYS A 179 -1.33 -0.81 16.34
N TYR A 180 -1.54 -1.85 15.54
CA TYR A 180 -1.96 -1.71 14.15
C TYR A 180 -3.38 -1.12 14.08
N ASP A 181 -4.26 -1.54 14.97
CA ASP A 181 -5.60 -0.98 15.15
C ASP A 181 -5.61 0.54 15.29
N LYS A 182 -4.78 1.08 16.18
CA LYS A 182 -4.62 2.52 16.39
C LYS A 182 -3.99 3.20 15.19
N LEU A 183 -3.02 2.55 14.54
CA LEU A 183 -2.31 3.09 13.38
C LEU A 183 -3.27 3.32 12.20
N ILE A 184 -4.22 2.41 11.95
CA ILE A 184 -5.15 2.53 10.83
C ILE A 184 -6.54 3.07 11.23
N GLY A 185 -6.78 3.28 12.53
CA GLY A 185 -8.00 3.87 13.09
C GLY A 185 -9.19 2.90 13.09
N ILE A 186 -8.98 1.65 13.54
CA ILE A 186 -10.03 0.62 13.66
C ILE A 186 -10.14 0.05 15.09
N GLN A 187 -9.62 0.75 16.10
CA GLN A 187 -9.61 0.31 17.50
C GLN A 187 -10.99 -0.06 18.05
N GLU A 188 -12.06 0.58 17.57
CA GLU A 188 -13.44 0.28 18.00
C GLU A 188 -13.94 -1.09 17.51
N GLU A 189 -13.29 -1.65 16.49
CA GLU A 189 -13.65 -2.93 15.88
C GLU A 189 -12.93 -4.11 16.53
N VAL A 190 -11.95 -3.83 17.39
CA VAL A 190 -11.06 -4.80 18.03
C VAL A 190 -11.57 -5.06 19.44
N LYS A 191 -11.94 -6.31 19.74
CA LYS A 191 -12.53 -6.72 21.02
C LYS A 191 -11.52 -7.44 21.90
N VAL A 192 -10.50 -6.70 22.36
CA VAL A 192 -9.44 -7.23 23.24
C VAL A 192 -9.80 -7.07 24.71
#